data_AF-A0AAX4I1F0-F1
#
_entry.id   AF-A0AAX4I1F0-F1
#
_cell.length_a   1.000
_cell.length_b   1.000
_cell.length_c   1.000
_cell.angle_alpha   90.00
_cell.angle_beta   90.00
_cell.angle_gamma   90.00
#
_symmetry.space_group_name_H-M   'P 1'
#
loop_
_entity.id
_entity.type
_entity.pdbx_description
1 polymer ?
#
loop_
_entity_poly.entity_id
_entity_poly.type
_entity_poly.pdbx_seq_one_letter_code
_entity_poly.pdbx_strand_id
1 'polypeptide(L)'
;MWFLLRLFVFTLSLLCVYAGLLEDHGYTVEEYTNGVYYVKSRHYAGGNAPMNKVKINTDTKVMTVYLAYNGLEEAHEDKLRLSQVLGALCTKEDLDPDDLEWVVIDDVENLETKDAMKKYRQKHGLRFKDEIRIDPSKEEDWAIFSSTPFYKAVYYMLPKKGIDQIIVKNSGGNQDMYFSVA
;
A
#
# COMPACT_ATOMS: atom_id res chain seq x y z
N MET A 1 -21.98 -63.48 2.05
CA MET A 1 -22.05 -62.95 0.67
C MET A 1 -23.36 -62.19 0.51
N TRP A 2 -23.39 -60.92 0.85
CA TRP A 2 -23.99 -59.86 0.03
C TRP A 2 -23.50 -58.52 0.58
N PHE A 3 -22.98 -57.75 -0.36
CA PHE A 3 -22.11 -56.60 -0.20
C PHE A 3 -22.96 -55.32 -0.21
N LEU A 4 -22.34 -54.23 0.27
CA LEU A 4 -22.60 -52.81 -0.05
C LEU A 4 -23.69 -52.10 0.80
N LEU A 5 -23.30 -51.21 1.72
CA LEU A 5 -22.67 -49.88 1.55
C LEU A 5 -23.68 -48.81 1.13
N ARG A 6 -23.97 -47.89 2.06
CA ARG A 6 -24.09 -46.45 1.80
C ARG A 6 -24.11 -45.70 3.14
N LEU A 7 -22.90 -45.51 3.68
CA LEU A 7 -22.59 -44.40 4.56
C LEU A 7 -22.84 -43.10 3.80
N PHE A 8 -23.90 -42.37 4.15
CA PHE A 8 -24.10 -41.01 3.68
C PHE A 8 -23.32 -40.08 4.63
N VAL A 9 -22.01 -39.97 4.39
CA VAL A 9 -21.17 -38.99 5.08
C VAL A 9 -21.44 -37.64 4.43
N PHE A 10 -22.26 -36.81 5.06
CA PHE A 10 -22.25 -35.37 4.83
C PHE A 10 -20.97 -34.79 5.44
N THR A 11 -19.82 -35.00 4.78
CA THR A 11 -18.69 -34.09 4.91
C THR A 11 -18.93 -32.98 3.91
N LEU A 12 -19.78 -32.03 4.28
CA LEU A 12 -19.70 -30.70 3.69
C LEU A 12 -18.39 -30.14 4.21
N SER A 13 -17.33 -30.34 3.44
CA SER A 13 -16.00 -29.81 3.70
C SER A 13 -16.15 -28.32 3.95
N LEU A 14 -15.92 -27.91 5.19
CA LEU A 14 -15.65 -26.54 5.59
C LEU A 14 -14.40 -26.08 4.82
N LEU A 15 -14.57 -25.71 3.55
CA LEU A 15 -13.71 -24.73 2.91
C LEU A 15 -14.14 -23.37 3.46
N CYS A 16 -13.94 -23.16 4.77
CA CYS A 16 -13.65 -21.83 5.26
C CYS A 16 -12.31 -21.46 4.62
N VAL A 17 -12.36 -20.96 3.38
CA VAL A 17 -11.30 -20.10 2.89
C VAL A 17 -11.26 -18.98 3.92
N TYR A 18 -10.18 -18.90 4.68
CA TYR A 18 -9.94 -17.76 5.56
C TYR A 18 -9.82 -16.55 4.63
N ALA A 19 -10.91 -15.80 4.50
CA ALA A 19 -10.91 -14.52 3.83
C ALA A 19 -9.97 -13.62 4.63
N GLY A 20 -9.01 -12.98 3.94
CA GLY A 20 -8.19 -11.97 4.58
C GLY A 20 -9.01 -10.72 4.85
N LEU A 21 -8.42 -9.74 5.56
CA LEU A 21 -9.07 -8.46 5.84
C LEU A 21 -9.68 -7.82 4.59
N LEU A 22 -9.03 -7.97 3.43
CA LEU A 22 -9.49 -7.43 2.15
C LEU A 22 -10.79 -8.09 1.69
N GLU A 23 -10.82 -9.42 1.62
CA GLU A 23 -11.99 -10.17 1.19
C GLU A 23 -13.17 -10.01 2.16
N ASP A 24 -12.90 -9.93 3.47
CA ASP A 24 -13.91 -9.65 4.50
C ASP A 24 -14.59 -8.29 4.32
N HIS A 25 -13.88 -7.31 3.73
CA HIS A 25 -14.40 -5.98 3.44
C HIS A 25 -14.89 -5.83 1.97
N GLY A 26 -15.05 -6.96 1.26
CA GLY A 26 -15.60 -6.97 -0.10
C GLY A 26 -14.63 -6.54 -1.20
N TYR A 27 -13.32 -6.49 -0.90
CA TYR A 27 -12.28 -6.27 -1.90
C TYR A 27 -11.91 -7.59 -2.59
N THR A 28 -11.58 -7.50 -3.88
CA THR A 28 -11.00 -8.61 -4.64
C THR A 28 -9.51 -8.38 -4.82
N VAL A 29 -8.71 -9.40 -4.55
CA VAL A 29 -7.25 -9.38 -4.74
C VAL A 29 -6.86 -10.31 -5.87
N GLU A 30 -6.25 -9.74 -6.92
CA GLU A 30 -5.60 -10.50 -7.99
C GLU A 30 -4.09 -10.51 -7.75
N GLU A 31 -3.52 -11.71 -7.67
CA GLU A 31 -2.10 -11.93 -7.38
C GLU A 31 -1.38 -12.43 -8.63
N TYR A 32 -0.19 -11.89 -8.88
CA TYR A 32 0.68 -12.26 -10.00
C TYR A 32 2.00 -12.83 -9.48
N THR A 33 2.62 -13.70 -10.27
CA THR A 33 3.81 -14.51 -9.89
C THR A 33 5.07 -13.73 -9.51
N ASN A 34 5.07 -12.40 -9.64
CA ASN A 34 6.18 -11.51 -9.32
C ASN A 34 5.93 -10.64 -8.08
N GLY A 35 5.02 -11.07 -7.19
CA GLY A 35 4.65 -10.35 -5.97
C GLY A 35 3.82 -9.09 -6.25
N VAL A 36 3.19 -9.02 -7.42
CA VAL A 36 2.31 -7.90 -7.80
C VAL A 36 0.87 -8.23 -7.44
N TYR A 37 0.21 -7.29 -6.79
CA TYR A 37 -1.15 -7.36 -6.31
C TYR A 37 -1.99 -6.25 -6.91
N TYR A 38 -3.15 -6.62 -7.45
CA TYR A 38 -4.19 -5.71 -7.89
C TYR A 38 -5.36 -5.82 -6.92
N VAL A 39 -5.66 -4.75 -6.21
CA VAL A 39 -6.80 -4.70 -5.28
C VAL A 39 -7.94 -3.93 -5.94
N LYS A 40 -9.10 -4.55 -6.00
CA LYS A 40 -10.32 -4.03 -6.63
C LYS A 40 -11.43 -3.89 -5.61
N SER A 41 -12.27 -2.89 -5.81
CA SER A 41 -13.51 -2.70 -5.07
C SER A 41 -14.65 -2.45 -6.04
N ARG A 42 -15.81 -3.04 -5.79
CA ARG A 42 -17.04 -2.73 -6.56
C ARG A 42 -17.44 -1.26 -6.46
N HIS A 43 -17.00 -0.57 -5.40
CA HIS A 43 -17.27 0.84 -5.13
C HIS A 43 -16.24 1.79 -5.79
N TYR A 44 -15.28 1.26 -6.55
CA TYR A 44 -14.37 2.02 -7.39
C TYR A 44 -14.47 1.55 -8.85
N ALA A 45 -14.86 2.44 -9.76
CA ALA A 45 -15.02 2.12 -11.19
C ALA A 45 -15.92 0.87 -11.46
N GLY A 46 -16.88 0.62 -10.56
CA GLY A 46 -17.76 -0.56 -10.62
C GLY A 46 -17.03 -1.90 -10.48
N GLY A 47 -15.80 -1.93 -9.93
CA GLY A 47 -14.96 -3.13 -9.83
C GLY A 47 -14.19 -3.49 -11.11
N ASN A 48 -14.30 -2.69 -12.17
CA ASN A 48 -13.68 -2.99 -13.47
C ASN A 48 -12.21 -2.56 -13.58
N ALA A 49 -11.72 -1.77 -12.62
CA ALA A 49 -10.35 -1.27 -12.61
C ALA A 49 -9.70 -1.52 -11.23
N PRO A 50 -8.37 -1.76 -11.18
CA PRO A 50 -7.65 -1.84 -9.92
C PRO A 50 -7.67 -0.48 -9.22
N MET A 51 -8.09 -0.46 -7.97
CA MET A 51 -7.98 0.70 -7.09
C MET A 51 -6.54 0.84 -6.58
N ASN A 52 -5.88 -0.29 -6.31
CA ASN A 52 -4.46 -0.34 -5.97
C ASN A 52 -3.72 -1.30 -6.88
N LYS A 53 -2.47 -0.93 -7.17
CA LYS A 53 -1.46 -1.82 -7.76
C LYS A 53 -0.22 -1.72 -6.89
N VAL A 54 0.15 -2.81 -6.25
CA VAL A 54 1.25 -2.86 -5.28
C VAL A 54 2.15 -4.03 -5.63
N LYS A 55 3.46 -3.87 -5.50
CA LYS A 55 4.42 -4.97 -5.52
C LYS A 55 5.05 -5.10 -4.15
N ILE A 56 5.16 -6.32 -3.65
CA ILE A 56 5.93 -6.64 -2.47
C ILE A 56 7.09 -7.54 -2.92
N ASN A 57 8.30 -7.15 -2.57
CA ASN A 57 9.47 -8.00 -2.69
C ASN A 57 9.90 -8.40 -1.28
N THR A 58 9.63 -9.64 -0.91
CA THR A 58 9.92 -10.18 0.43
C THR A 58 11.42 -10.40 0.66
N ASP A 59 12.20 -10.68 -0.39
CA ASP A 59 13.66 -10.83 -0.30
C ASP A 59 14.35 -9.50 0.02
N THR A 60 13.95 -8.43 -0.66
CA THR A 60 14.51 -7.09 -0.44
C THR A 60 13.73 -6.26 0.58
N LYS A 61 12.62 -6.79 1.10
CA LYS A 61 11.73 -6.11 2.04
C LYS A 61 11.27 -4.74 1.54
N VAL A 62 10.97 -4.63 0.24
CA VAL A 62 10.52 -3.39 -0.39
C VAL A 62 9.08 -3.55 -0.87
N MET A 63 8.24 -2.59 -0.49
CA MET A 63 6.91 -2.41 -1.06
C MET A 63 6.95 -1.27 -2.08
N THR A 64 6.40 -1.49 -3.28
CA THR A 64 6.22 -0.44 -4.30
C THR A 64 4.75 -0.28 -4.63
N VAL A 65 4.21 0.92 -4.39
CA VAL A 65 2.84 1.32 -4.71
C VAL A 65 2.85 2.04 -6.04
N TYR A 66 2.30 1.41 -7.08
CA TYR A 66 2.17 1.97 -8.42
C TYR A 66 0.86 2.74 -8.61
N LEU A 67 -0.22 2.28 -7.97
CA LEU A 67 -1.53 2.94 -8.02
C LEU A 67 -2.14 2.95 -6.63
N ALA A 68 -2.74 4.08 -6.26
CA ALA A 68 -3.42 4.25 -4.98
C ALA A 68 -4.62 5.21 -5.09
N TYR A 69 -5.78 4.64 -5.41
CA TYR A 69 -7.01 5.39 -5.66
C TYR A 69 -8.08 5.22 -4.58
N ASN A 70 -7.72 4.81 -3.35
CA ASN A 70 -8.66 4.66 -2.23
C ASN A 70 -9.46 5.95 -1.94
N GLY A 71 -8.91 7.12 -2.24
CA GLY A 71 -9.62 8.39 -2.12
C GLY A 71 -10.78 8.56 -3.11
N LEU A 72 -10.79 7.82 -4.22
CA LEU A 72 -11.80 7.89 -5.29
C LEU A 72 -12.88 6.81 -5.17
N GLU A 73 -12.69 5.81 -4.30
CA GLU A 73 -13.72 4.84 -3.96
C GLU A 73 -14.89 5.53 -3.25
N GLU A 74 -16.13 5.18 -3.61
CA GLU A 74 -17.32 5.71 -2.97
C GLU A 74 -17.34 5.39 -1.46
N ALA A 75 -17.99 6.23 -0.66
CA ALA A 75 -18.10 5.96 0.77
C ALA A 75 -19.05 4.78 1.04
N HIS A 76 -18.60 3.80 1.81
CA HIS A 76 -19.40 2.68 2.31
C HIS A 76 -18.84 2.21 3.67
N GLU A 77 -19.61 1.39 4.39
CA GLU A 77 -19.26 0.94 5.75
C GLU A 77 -17.97 0.13 5.79
N ASP A 78 -17.75 -0.71 4.78
CA ASP A 78 -16.56 -1.58 4.68
C ASP A 78 -15.34 -0.91 4.03
N LYS A 79 -15.36 0.41 3.83
CA LYS A 79 -14.29 1.11 3.10
C LYS A 79 -12.97 1.07 3.89
N LEU A 80 -11.94 0.48 3.31
CA LEU A 80 -10.60 0.43 3.88
C LEU A 80 -9.74 1.64 3.46
N ARG A 81 -8.99 2.15 4.43
CA ARG A 81 -7.93 3.13 4.18
C ARG A 81 -6.77 2.46 3.45
N LEU A 82 -5.98 3.26 2.71
CA LEU A 82 -4.77 2.76 2.05
C LEU A 82 -3.84 2.02 3.03
N SER A 83 -3.64 2.55 4.24
CA SER A 83 -2.81 1.88 5.27
C SER A 83 -3.28 0.47 5.62
N GLN A 84 -4.61 0.25 5.69
CA GLN A 84 -5.18 -1.05 5.98
C GLN A 84 -5.02 -2.01 4.79
N VAL A 85 -5.18 -1.50 3.56
CA VAL A 85 -4.94 -2.29 2.35
C VAL A 85 -3.49 -2.73 2.26
N LEU A 86 -2.53 -1.82 2.46
CA LEU A 86 -1.10 -2.15 2.41
C LEU A 86 -0.71 -3.14 3.52
N GLY A 87 -1.19 -2.94 4.75
CA GLY A 87 -0.93 -3.87 5.85
C GLY A 87 -1.55 -5.26 5.63
N ALA A 88 -2.73 -5.34 5.01
CA ALA A 88 -3.34 -6.61 4.65
C ALA A 88 -2.55 -7.36 3.57
N LEU A 89 -1.96 -6.64 2.61
CA LEU A 89 -1.07 -7.24 1.62
C LEU A 89 0.23 -7.77 2.26
N CYS A 90 0.82 -7.04 3.22
CA CYS A 90 1.94 -7.58 4.00
C CYS A 90 1.56 -8.88 4.75
N THR A 91 0.38 -8.89 5.38
CA THR A 91 -0.13 -10.08 6.09
C THR A 91 -0.32 -11.27 5.14
N LYS A 92 -0.74 -11.02 3.90
CA LYS A 92 -0.90 -12.05 2.85
C LYS A 92 0.43 -12.69 2.47
N GLU A 93 1.51 -11.94 2.54
CA GLU A 93 2.89 -12.38 2.26
C GLU A 93 3.63 -12.90 3.51
N ASP A 94 2.92 -13.09 4.64
CA ASP A 94 3.51 -13.44 5.94
C ASP A 94 4.66 -12.49 6.35
N LEU A 95 4.51 -11.21 6.01
CA LEU A 95 5.48 -10.15 6.27
C LEU A 95 4.93 -9.19 7.32
N ASP A 96 5.67 -8.95 8.41
CA ASP A 96 5.35 -7.85 9.34
C ASP A 96 5.62 -6.51 8.62
N PRO A 97 4.67 -5.56 8.58
CA PRO A 97 4.94 -4.24 8.01
C PRO A 97 6.16 -3.53 8.62
N ASP A 98 6.48 -3.77 9.89
CA ASP A 98 7.68 -3.22 10.53
C ASP A 98 8.99 -3.87 10.01
N ASP A 99 8.93 -4.99 9.29
CA ASP A 99 10.09 -5.64 8.68
C ASP A 99 10.42 -5.10 7.29
N LEU A 100 9.59 -4.23 6.72
CA LEU A 100 9.93 -3.51 5.49
C LEU A 100 11.18 -2.64 5.71
N GLU A 101 12.02 -2.52 4.69
CA GLU A 101 13.11 -1.54 4.66
C GLU A 101 12.64 -0.24 3.99
N TRP A 102 11.86 -0.37 2.91
CA TRP A 102 11.37 0.77 2.15
C TRP A 102 9.92 0.57 1.69
N VAL A 103 9.15 1.66 1.75
CA VAL A 103 7.93 1.81 0.96
C VAL A 103 8.17 2.87 -0.11
N VAL A 104 7.96 2.50 -1.36
CA VAL A 104 8.15 3.35 -2.54
C VAL A 104 6.79 3.68 -3.13
N ILE A 105 6.52 4.95 -3.36
CA ILE A 105 5.42 5.41 -4.20
C ILE A 105 6.02 5.73 -5.57
N ASP A 106 5.69 4.91 -6.55
CA ASP A 106 6.11 5.09 -7.94
C ASP A 106 5.28 6.23 -8.55
N ASP A 107 5.96 7.16 -9.21
CA ASP A 107 5.38 8.35 -9.85
C ASP A 107 4.23 9.03 -9.09
N VAL A 108 4.57 9.93 -8.16
CA VAL A 108 3.59 10.60 -7.32
C VAL A 108 2.67 11.53 -8.13
N GLU A 109 1.43 11.08 -8.32
CA GLU A 109 0.37 11.87 -8.98
C GLU A 109 -0.52 12.68 -8.01
N ASN A 110 -0.57 12.29 -6.73
CA ASN A 110 -1.43 12.93 -5.73
C ASN A 110 -1.09 14.43 -5.53
N LEU A 111 -2.08 15.31 -5.74
CA LEU A 111 -1.88 16.76 -5.77
C LEU A 111 -1.34 17.33 -4.45
N GLU A 112 -1.82 16.87 -3.30
CA GLU A 112 -1.35 17.34 -1.98
C GLU A 112 0.13 17.00 -1.78
N THR A 113 0.53 15.79 -2.17
CA THR A 113 1.93 15.35 -2.05
C THR A 113 2.81 16.10 -3.06
N LYS A 114 2.33 16.36 -4.29
CA LYS A 114 3.05 17.19 -5.27
C LYS A 114 3.21 18.63 -4.81
N ASP A 115 2.21 19.19 -4.13
CA ASP A 115 2.31 20.54 -3.56
C ASP A 115 3.33 20.59 -2.42
N ALA A 116 3.36 19.58 -1.55
CA ALA A 116 4.39 19.43 -0.52
C ALA A 116 5.81 19.39 -1.14
N MET A 117 6.02 18.58 -2.19
CA MET A 117 7.27 18.53 -2.93
C MET A 117 7.65 19.89 -3.53
N LYS A 118 6.69 20.61 -4.13
CA LYS A 118 6.90 21.94 -4.71
C LYS A 118 7.27 22.96 -3.63
N LYS A 119 6.54 22.98 -2.52
CA LYS A 119 6.78 23.88 -1.38
C LYS A 119 8.18 23.69 -0.81
N TYR A 120 8.61 22.43 -0.61
CA TYR A 120 9.96 22.13 -0.14
C TYR A 120 11.02 22.65 -1.13
N ARG A 121 10.86 22.36 -2.43
CA ARG A 121 11.80 22.84 -3.45
C ARG A 121 11.92 24.37 -3.49
N GLN A 122 10.79 25.07 -3.38
CA GLN A 122 10.78 26.54 -3.33
C GLN A 122 11.48 27.08 -2.08
N LYS A 123 11.24 26.48 -0.91
CA LYS A 123 11.89 26.85 0.36
C LYS A 123 13.42 26.75 0.27
N HIS A 124 13.92 25.70 -0.40
CA HIS A 124 15.34 25.36 -0.45
C HIS A 124 16.03 25.74 -1.77
N GLY A 125 15.36 26.45 -2.67
CA GLY A 125 15.93 26.85 -3.97
C GLY A 125 16.29 25.68 -4.90
N LEU A 126 15.65 24.53 -4.72
CA LEU A 126 15.93 23.31 -5.48
C LEU A 126 15.20 23.33 -6.83
N ARG A 127 15.85 22.81 -7.86
CA ARG A 127 15.23 22.57 -9.17
C ARG A 127 14.40 21.30 -9.13
N PHE A 128 13.55 21.13 -10.14
CA PHE A 128 12.63 19.99 -10.24
C PHE A 128 13.32 18.62 -10.15
N LYS A 129 14.54 18.49 -10.69
CA LYS A 129 15.31 17.24 -10.73
C LYS A 129 16.21 17.04 -9.51
N ASP A 130 16.37 18.05 -8.67
CA ASP A 130 17.24 17.92 -7.49
C ASP A 130 16.54 17.01 -6.45
N GLU A 131 17.32 16.13 -5.84
CA GLU A 131 16.84 15.17 -4.83
C GLU A 131 16.38 15.90 -3.56
N ILE A 132 15.27 15.44 -2.99
CA ILE A 132 14.83 15.85 -1.65
C ILE A 132 15.21 14.73 -0.69
N ARG A 133 15.88 15.06 0.42
CA ARG A 133 16.20 14.11 1.49
C ARG A 133 15.95 14.74 2.85
N ILE A 134 15.02 14.16 3.60
CA ILE A 134 14.51 14.72 4.85
C ILE A 134 14.50 13.61 5.90
N ASP A 135 14.90 13.98 7.10
CA ASP A 135 14.87 13.15 8.30
C ASP A 135 14.10 13.90 9.41
N PRO A 136 13.57 13.20 10.43
CA PRO A 136 12.76 13.79 11.49
C PRO A 136 13.45 14.90 12.30
N SER A 137 14.78 15.02 12.29
CA SER A 137 15.47 16.09 13.03
C SER A 137 15.25 17.48 12.41
N LYS A 138 14.78 17.54 11.15
CA LYS A 138 14.43 18.78 10.44
C LYS A 138 12.93 19.06 10.57
N GLU A 139 12.47 19.40 11.78
CA GLU A 139 11.03 19.48 12.13
C GLU A 139 10.17 20.25 11.12
N GLU A 140 10.59 21.46 10.72
CA GLU A 140 9.82 22.28 9.77
C GLU A 140 9.69 21.65 8.39
N ASP A 141 10.74 20.98 7.93
CA ASP A 141 10.79 20.33 6.63
C ASP A 141 10.03 19.00 6.67
N TRP A 142 10.16 18.27 7.77
CA TRP A 142 9.39 17.06 8.04
C TRP A 142 7.88 17.34 8.04
N ALA A 143 7.45 18.45 8.66
CA ALA A 143 6.07 18.88 8.71
C ALA A 143 5.45 19.17 7.33
N ILE A 144 6.26 19.46 6.30
CA ILE A 144 5.77 19.63 4.93
C ILE A 144 5.23 18.30 4.38
N PHE A 145 5.83 17.17 4.76
CA PHE A 145 5.50 15.85 4.22
C PHE A 145 4.68 14.98 5.17
N SER A 146 4.85 15.14 6.48
CA SER A 146 4.18 14.30 7.49
C SER A 146 2.65 14.44 7.50
N SER A 147 2.13 15.52 6.91
CA SER A 147 0.68 15.71 6.71
C SER A 147 0.14 15.10 5.43
N THR A 148 0.98 14.64 4.51
CA THR A 148 0.55 14.14 3.18
C THR A 148 -0.16 12.79 3.27
N PRO A 149 -1.08 12.48 2.32
CA PRO A 149 -1.80 11.21 2.33
C PRO A 149 -0.89 9.98 2.31
N PHE A 150 0.19 10.00 1.51
CA PHE A 150 1.10 8.87 1.41
C PHE A 150 1.94 8.67 2.66
N TYR A 151 2.47 9.74 3.27
CA TYR A 151 3.14 9.63 4.55
C TYR A 151 2.23 9.00 5.59
N LYS A 152 0.99 9.51 5.72
CA LYS A 152 0.01 8.99 6.68
C LYS A 152 -0.32 7.53 6.42
N ALA A 153 -0.50 7.15 5.15
CA ALA A 153 -0.81 5.77 4.79
C ALA A 153 0.30 4.80 5.22
N VAL A 154 1.57 5.16 4.97
CA VAL A 154 2.71 4.35 5.38
C VAL A 154 2.86 4.37 6.91
N TYR A 155 2.83 5.54 7.53
CA TYR A 155 2.97 5.68 8.98
C TYR A 155 1.90 4.88 9.75
N TYR A 156 0.63 4.93 9.34
CA TYR A 156 -0.45 4.18 10.01
C TYR A 156 -0.48 2.69 9.66
N MET A 157 0.32 2.23 8.70
CA MET A 157 0.51 0.81 8.42
C MET A 157 1.51 0.17 9.41
N LEU A 158 2.44 0.95 9.96
CA LEU A 158 3.51 0.48 10.84
C LEU A 158 3.02 0.43 12.31
N PRO A 159 2.91 -0.75 12.93
CA PRO A 159 2.39 -0.85 14.29
C PRO A 159 3.42 -0.45 15.36
N LYS A 160 4.73 -0.60 15.13
CA LYS A 160 5.77 -0.28 16.13
C LYS A 160 6.83 0.68 15.62
N LYS A 161 7.21 0.58 14.35
CA LYS A 161 8.23 1.44 13.74
C LYS A 161 7.65 2.73 13.16
N GLY A 162 8.53 3.66 12.84
CA GLY A 162 8.20 4.91 12.19
C GLY A 162 8.80 5.02 10.80
N ILE A 163 8.66 6.22 10.25
CA ILE A 163 9.39 6.64 9.06
C ILE A 163 10.54 7.53 9.56
N ASP A 164 11.78 7.16 9.26
CA ASP A 164 12.97 7.91 9.69
C ASP A 164 13.65 8.68 8.55
N GLN A 165 13.22 8.43 7.31
CA GLN A 165 13.71 9.15 6.15
C GLN A 165 12.69 9.19 5.02
N ILE A 166 12.61 10.37 4.38
CA ILE A 166 11.87 10.60 3.14
C ILE A 166 12.88 10.98 2.06
N ILE A 167 12.82 10.30 0.92
CA ILE A 167 13.59 10.67 -0.28
C ILE A 167 12.63 10.89 -1.45
N VAL A 168 12.81 11.96 -2.22
CA VAL A 168 12.12 12.15 -3.50
C VAL A 168 13.16 12.23 -4.61
N LYS A 169 13.05 11.34 -5.60
CA LYS A 169 13.94 11.28 -6.76
C LYS A 169 13.18 11.52 -8.05
N ASN A 170 13.87 12.03 -9.07
CA ASN A 170 13.33 12.07 -10.43
C ASN A 170 13.98 10.96 -11.28
N SER A 171 13.18 9.99 -11.71
CA SER A 171 13.62 8.85 -12.50
C SER A 171 12.90 8.88 -13.84
N GLY A 172 13.59 9.26 -14.93
CA GLY A 172 12.99 9.24 -16.27
C GLY A 172 11.79 10.19 -16.48
N GLY A 173 11.63 11.22 -15.62
CA GLY A 173 10.49 12.14 -15.64
C GLY A 173 9.51 11.93 -14.48
N ASN A 174 9.46 10.72 -13.93
CA ASN A 174 8.59 10.36 -12.81
C ASN A 174 9.16 10.91 -11.49
N GLN A 175 8.28 11.19 -10.53
CA GLN A 175 8.68 11.61 -9.18
C GLN A 175 8.42 10.52 -8.16
N ASP A 176 9.42 9.69 -7.92
CA ASP A 176 9.32 8.58 -6.97
C ASP A 176 9.58 9.07 -5.55
N MET A 177 8.78 8.59 -4.60
CA MET A 177 8.90 8.93 -3.18
C MET A 177 9.20 7.68 -2.37
N TYR A 178 10.25 7.74 -1.54
CA TYR A 178 10.74 6.63 -0.74
C TYR A 178 10.58 6.96 0.73
N PHE A 179 9.99 6.04 1.49
CA PHE A 179 9.88 6.08 2.94
C PHE A 179 10.73 4.95 3.51
N SER A 180 11.76 5.31 4.29
CA SER A 180 12.53 4.34 5.07
C SER A 180 11.77 3.97 6.33
N VAL A 181 11.81 2.69 6.70
CA VAL A 181 11.12 2.16 7.88
C VAL A 181 12.16 1.80 8.94
N ALA A 182 12.08 2.44 10.12
CA ALA A 182 13.02 2.24 11.22
C ALA A 182 12.39 2.39 12.61
#